data_AF-A0A960W9Y8-F1
#
_entry.id   AF-A0A960W9Y8-F1
#
_cell.length_a   1.000
_cell.length_b   1.000
_cell.length_c   1.000
_cell.angle_alpha   90.00
_cell.angle_beta   90.00
_cell.angle_gamma   90.00
#
_symmetry.space_group_name_H-M   'P 1'
#
loop_
_entity.id
_entity.type
_entity.pdbx_description
1 polymer ?
#
loop_
_entity_poly.entity_id
_entity_poly.type
_entity_poly.pdbx_seq_one_letter_code
_entity_poly.pdbx_strand_id
1 'polypeptide(L)'
;MKKSLCYCIIVFLTLLTYANTLNNQFAYDDVSVIVENDFITSWDNLRAFFSRDYFNGAGEQSYRPLVTLSYFIDYQVWGKNPFGYHLTNLILHL
;
A
#
# COMPACT_ATOMS: atom_id res chain seq x y z
N MET A 1 -17.80 -23.84 -16.78
CA MET A 1 -16.79 -23.60 -17.83
C MET A 1 -16.86 -22.19 -18.43
N LYS A 2 -17.98 -21.75 -19.04
CA LYS A 2 -18.05 -20.40 -19.65
C LYS A 2 -17.85 -19.22 -18.68
N LYS A 3 -18.42 -19.28 -17.47
CA LYS A 3 -18.27 -18.22 -16.45
C LYS A 3 -16.84 -18.11 -15.91
N SER A 4 -16.20 -19.24 -15.64
CA SER A 4 -14.81 -19.30 -15.20
C SER A 4 -13.87 -18.66 -16.23
N LEU A 5 -14.10 -18.90 -17.52
CA LEU A 5 -13.36 -18.24 -18.60
C LEU A 5 -13.56 -16.72 -18.57
N CYS A 6 -14.79 -16.22 -18.39
CA CYS A 6 -15.04 -14.79 -18.24
C CYS A 6 -14.29 -14.18 -17.04
N TYR A 7 -14.28 -14.84 -15.88
CA TYR A 7 -13.53 -14.36 -14.71
C TYR A 7 -12.03 -14.32 -14.97
N CYS A 8 -11.46 -15.35 -15.59
CA CYS A 8 -10.05 -15.37 -15.97
C CYS A 8 -9.69 -14.25 -16.95
N ILE A 9 -10.56 -13.97 -17.93
CA ILE A 9 -10.36 -12.88 -18.88
C ILE A 9 -10.34 -11.53 -18.15
N ILE A 10 -11.27 -11.30 -17.22
CA ILE A 10 -11.31 -10.06 -16.45
C ILE A 10 -10.03 -9.89 -15.63
N VAL A 11 -9.62 -10.92 -14.86
CA VAL A 11 -8.37 -10.89 -14.08
C VAL A 11 -7.16 -10.62 -14.96
N PHE A 12 -7.06 -11.30 -16.11
CA PHE A 12 -5.96 -11.10 -17.06
C PHE A 12 -5.92 -9.68 -17.63
N LEU A 13 -7.07 -9.14 -18.04
CA LEU A 13 -7.14 -7.78 -18.57
C LEU A 13 -6.81 -6.73 -17.49
N THR A 14 -7.24 -6.94 -16.24
CA THR A 14 -6.86 -6.09 -15.11
C THR A 14 -5.35 -6.13 -14.89
N LEU A 15 -4.75 -7.33 -14.80
CA LEU A 15 -3.29 -7.48 -14.67
C LEU A 15 -2.53 -6.79 -15.80
N LEU A 16 -2.96 -6.96 -17.06
CA LEU A 16 -2.32 -6.35 -18.22
C LEU A 16 -2.40 -4.82 -18.18
N THR A 17 -3.53 -4.28 -17.75
CA THR A 17 -3.77 -2.82 -17.67
C THR A 17 -2.92 -2.16 -16.59
N TYR A 18 -2.67 -2.86 -15.48
CA TYR A 18 -1.87 -2.35 -14.36
C TYR A 18 -0.41 -2.82 -14.36
N ALA A 19 0.02 -3.71 -15.26
CA ALA A 19 1.37 -4.27 -15.26
C ALA A 19 2.48 -3.20 -15.33
N ASN A 20 2.22 -2.09 -16.03
CA ASN A 20 3.17 -1.00 -16.16
C ASN A 20 3.36 -0.21 -14.85
N THR A 21 2.40 -0.25 -13.91
CA THR A 21 2.49 0.52 -12.65
C THR A 21 3.51 -0.06 -11.69
N LEU A 22 3.84 -1.36 -11.81
CA LEU A 22 4.77 -2.04 -10.91
C LEU A 22 6.18 -1.42 -10.89
N ASN A 23 6.61 -0.79 -11.99
CA ASN A 23 7.94 -0.17 -12.09
C ASN A 23 7.93 1.35 -11.84
N ASN A 24 6.79 1.92 -11.46
CA ASN A 24 6.72 3.33 -11.11
C ASN A 24 7.46 3.59 -9.78
N GLN A 25 7.86 4.85 -9.59
CA GLN A 25 8.45 5.32 -8.34
C GLN A 25 7.35 5.90 -7.44
N PHE A 26 7.65 6.03 -6.15
CA PHE A 26 6.82 6.80 -5.23
C PHE A 26 6.58 8.21 -5.76
N ALA A 27 5.35 8.70 -5.63
CA ALA A 27 4.95 10.01 -6.14
C ALA A 27 4.11 10.77 -5.12
N TYR A 28 4.17 12.10 -5.18
CA TYR A 28 3.36 12.99 -4.34
C TYR A 28 3.45 12.67 -2.84
N ASP A 29 2.31 12.37 -2.22
CA ASP A 29 2.15 12.11 -0.79
C ASP A 29 2.79 10.79 -0.36
N ASP A 30 3.10 9.87 -1.28
CA ASP A 30 3.89 8.66 -0.97
C ASP A 30 5.21 9.04 -0.26
N VAL A 31 5.83 10.16 -0.65
CA VAL A 31 7.08 10.60 -0.07
C VAL A 31 6.91 10.90 1.42
N SER A 32 5.88 11.66 1.79
CA SER A 32 5.65 12.07 3.18
C SER A 32 5.03 10.97 4.04
N VAL A 33 4.20 10.08 3.47
CA VAL A 33 3.49 9.04 4.23
C VAL A 33 4.24 7.71 4.30
N ILE A 34 5.17 7.46 3.37
CA ILE A 34 5.94 6.19 3.29
C ILE A 34 7.45 6.46 3.36
N VAL A 35 8.01 7.26 2.46
CA VAL A 35 9.47 7.33 2.27
C VAL A 35 10.17 8.04 3.44
N GLU A 36 9.60 9.15 3.90
CA GLU A 36 10.13 9.98 4.98
C GLU A 36 9.45 9.71 6.32
N ASN A 37 8.54 8.73 6.37
CA ASN A 37 7.72 8.48 7.54
C ASN A 37 8.29 7.38 8.44
N ASP A 38 8.99 7.76 9.51
CA ASP A 38 9.49 6.80 10.49
C ASP A 38 8.36 6.11 11.29
N PHE A 39 7.15 6.67 11.30
CA PHE A 39 6.00 6.14 12.04
C PHE A 39 5.62 4.72 11.59
N ILE A 40 5.82 4.38 10.32
CA ILE A 40 5.49 3.07 9.75
C ILE A 40 6.66 2.06 9.79
N THR A 41 7.79 2.41 10.41
CA THR A 41 8.99 1.56 10.41
C THR A 41 9.13 0.70 11.68
N SER A 42 8.61 1.18 12.83
CA SER A 42 8.73 0.52 14.13
C SER A 42 7.43 -0.14 14.59
N TRP A 43 7.56 -1.33 15.18
CA TRP A 43 6.46 -2.06 15.83
C TRP A 43 5.90 -1.33 17.05
N ASP A 44 6.69 -0.46 17.68
CA ASP A 44 6.27 0.32 18.86
C ASP A 44 5.12 1.29 18.53
N ASN A 45 5.05 1.74 17.26
CA ASN A 45 4.04 2.69 16.80
C ASN A 45 2.70 2.04 16.44
N LEU A 46 2.61 0.70 16.40
CA LEU A 46 1.38 0.01 15.98
C LEU A 46 0.16 0.38 16.81
N ARG A 47 0.33 0.57 18.13
CA ARG A 47 -0.76 1.03 19.00
C ARG A 47 -1.16 2.47 18.68
N ALA A 48 -0.21 3.31 18.31
CA ALA A 48 -0.45 4.70 17.99
C ALA A 48 -1.34 4.86 16.75
N PHE A 49 -1.28 3.90 15.80
CA PHE A 49 -2.11 3.92 14.59
C PHE A 49 -3.61 3.99 14.92
N PHE A 50 -4.04 3.31 15.99
CA PHE A 50 -5.45 3.22 16.37
C PHE A 50 -5.82 4.13 17.56
N SER A 51 -5.02 5.15 17.81
CA SER A 51 -5.15 6.05 18.97
C SER A 51 -5.25 7.52 18.55
N ARG A 52 -5.41 8.42 19.53
CA ARG A 52 -5.36 9.86 19.29
C ARG A 52 -3.98 10.34 18.84
N ASP A 53 -2.93 9.58 19.12
CA ASP A 53 -1.55 9.91 18.73
C ASP A 53 -1.28 9.69 17.24
N TYR A 54 -2.24 9.13 16.49
CA TYR A 54 -2.14 8.91 15.05
C TYR A 54 -1.65 10.14 14.28
N PHE A 55 -2.24 11.31 14.56
CA PHE A 55 -1.94 12.55 13.85
C PHE A 55 -0.54 13.11 14.16
N ASN A 56 0.15 12.59 15.17
CA ASN A 56 1.52 13.01 15.49
C ASN A 56 2.55 12.40 14.53
N GLY A 57 2.22 11.31 13.83
CA GLY A 57 3.17 10.57 12.99
C GLY A 57 2.63 10.05 11.66
N ALA A 58 1.32 10.08 11.41
CA ALA A 58 0.75 9.49 10.19
C ALA A 58 1.23 10.12 8.86
N GLY A 59 1.80 11.32 8.89
CA GLY A 59 2.25 12.02 7.68
C GLY A 59 1.08 12.56 6.83
N GLU A 60 -0.14 12.54 7.34
CA GLU A 60 -1.35 13.03 6.66
C GLU A 60 -2.37 13.61 7.64
N GLN A 61 -3.33 14.37 7.10
CA GLN A 61 -4.37 15.07 7.88
C GLN A 61 -5.66 14.25 8.07
N SER A 62 -5.74 13.07 7.45
CA SER A 62 -6.94 12.23 7.49
C SER A 62 -6.71 10.97 8.32
N TYR A 63 -7.70 10.56 9.12
CA TYR A 63 -7.59 9.36 9.96
C TYR A 63 -7.81 8.08 9.13
N ARG A 64 -6.73 7.44 8.68
CA ARG A 64 -6.75 6.24 7.82
C ARG A 64 -5.86 5.11 8.39
N PRO A 65 -6.12 4.64 9.62
CA PRO A 65 -5.24 3.70 10.32
C PRO A 65 -5.05 2.36 9.59
N LEU A 66 -6.03 1.91 8.81
CA LEU A 66 -5.90 0.68 8.01
C LEU A 66 -4.97 0.87 6.81
N VAL A 67 -4.92 2.07 6.23
CA VAL A 67 -3.98 2.39 5.15
C VAL A 67 -2.57 2.50 5.70
N THR A 68 -2.39 3.21 6.83
CA THR A 68 -1.10 3.27 7.54
C THR A 68 -0.61 1.89 7.95
N LEU A 69 -1.51 1.00 8.39
CA LEU A 69 -1.18 -0.40 8.68
C LEU A 69 -0.74 -1.16 7.42
N SER A 70 -1.39 -0.94 6.27
CA SER A 70 -0.93 -1.50 4.99
C SER A 70 0.48 -1.03 4.66
N TYR A 71 0.75 0.27 4.76
CA TYR A 71 2.08 0.82 4.51
C TYR A 71 3.14 0.29 5.46
N PHE A 72 2.79 0.10 6.74
CA PHE A 72 3.64 -0.56 7.72
C PHE A 72 3.97 -2.00 7.29
N ILE A 73 2.96 -2.81 6.93
CA ILE A 73 3.18 -4.19 6.48
C ILE A 73 4.05 -4.22 5.22
N ASP A 74 3.74 -3.38 4.24
CA ASP A 74 4.53 -3.28 3.02
C ASP A 74 5.97 -2.83 3.31
N TYR A 75 6.18 -1.92 4.26
CA TYR A 75 7.52 -1.54 4.68
C TYR A 75 8.28 -2.70 5.33
N GLN A 76 7.63 -3.49 6.20
CA GLN A 76 8.27 -4.66 6.83
C GLN A 76 8.64 -5.74 5.80
N VAL A 77 7.89 -5.88 4.71
CA VAL A 77 8.12 -6.91 3.67
C VAL A 77 9.06 -6.43 2.57
N TRP A 78 8.88 -5.19 2.10
CA TRP A 78 9.50 -4.65 0.89
C TRP A 78 10.46 -3.48 1.15
N GLY A 79 10.53 -2.95 2.38
CA GLY A 79 11.30 -1.76 2.70
C GLY A 79 10.80 -0.54 1.92
N LYS A 80 11.70 0.27 1.38
CA LYS A 80 11.36 1.43 0.52
C LYS A 80 11.35 1.08 -0.97
N ASN A 81 10.99 -0.15 -1.34
CA ASN A 81 10.91 -0.58 -2.74
C ASN A 81 9.47 -0.39 -3.28
N PRO A 82 9.20 0.61 -4.16
CA PRO A 82 7.85 0.91 -4.63
C PRO A 82 7.19 -0.26 -5.39
N PHE A 83 7.99 -1.14 -6.01
CA PHE A 83 7.47 -2.33 -6.69
C PHE A 83 6.62 -3.19 -5.76
N GLY A 84 7.04 -3.37 -4.50
CA GLY A 84 6.34 -4.17 -3.51
C GLY A 84 4.97 -3.61 -3.16
N TYR A 85 4.90 -2.30 -2.92
CA TYR A 85 3.64 -1.60 -2.63
C TYR A 85 2.65 -1.68 -3.80
N HIS A 86 3.13 -1.48 -5.03
CA HIS A 86 2.28 -1.61 -6.22
C HIS A 86 1.81 -3.05 -6.44
N LEU A 87 2.66 -4.04 -6.15
CA LEU A 87 2.28 -5.45 -6.21
C LEU A 87 1.22 -5.80 -5.16
N THR A 88 1.40 -5.39 -3.90
CA THR A 88 0.40 -5.59 -2.83
C THR A 88 -0.95 -4.96 -3.23
N ASN A 89 -0.94 -3.72 -3.70
CA ASN A 89 -2.15 -3.03 -4.16
C ASN A 89 -2.84 -3.76 -5.32
N LEU A 90 -2.08 -4.24 -6.30
CA LEU A 90 -2.64 -4.99 -7.44
C LEU A 90 -3.25 -6.33 -7.00
N ILE A 91 -2.62 -7.03 -6.05
CA ILE A 91 -3.17 -8.28 -5.49
C ILE A 91 -4.47 -8.02 -4.72
N LEU A 92 -4.52 -6.97 -3.90
CA LEU A 92 -5.73 -6.62 -3.14
C LEU A 92 -6.88 -6.11 -4.02
N HIS A 93 -6.56 -5.58 -5.20
CA HIS A 93 -7.56 -5.09 -6.16
C HIS A 93 -8.29 -6.21 -6.92
N LEU A 94 -7.62 -7.35 -7.14
CA LEU A 94 -8.13 -8.51 -7.88
C LEU A 94 -9.11 -9.36 -7.06
#